data_AF-A0A1H1RD35-F1
#
_entry.id   AF-A0A1H1RD35-F1
#
_cell.length_a   1.000
_cell.length_b   1.000
_cell.length_c   1.000
_cell.angle_alpha   90.00
_cell.angle_beta   90.00
_cell.angle_gamma   90.00
#
_symmetry.space_group_name_H-M   'P 1'
#
loop_
_entity.id
_entity.type
_entity.pdbx_description
1 polymer ?
#
loop_
_entity_poly.entity_id
_entity_poly.type
_entity_poly.pdbx_seq_one_letter_code
_entity_poly.pdbx_strand_id
1 'polypeptide(L)'
;MKTVKTLKISSYFLKFLMSISFLIAFSLAFIYFHSMFYPKKYSNLIVNKERNIQYIFDIEKAPKTYKEWESSNKLFYYVKLDNYSKFSIIWTKVATFTIFFIVLFLFDKIIRNTKNFDLFFQKNIRLINNILKLIILLFLFNFVVKGYSDPISMVFEDSGKPHFITSGRITFDFLIYYPLAIIFFYTLREVFKRGQELKQENDLTI
;
A
#
# COMPACT_ATOMS: atom_id res chain seq x y z
N MET A 1 -24.97 19.58 17.63
CA MET A 1 -23.54 19.96 17.79
C MET A 1 -22.56 18.78 17.81
N LYS A 2 -22.78 17.72 18.61
CA LYS A 2 -21.83 16.58 18.73
C LYS A 2 -21.50 15.90 17.39
N THR A 3 -22.51 15.59 16.57
CA THR A 3 -22.34 14.92 15.27
C THR A 3 -21.47 15.73 14.29
N VAL A 4 -21.67 17.05 14.22
CA VAL A 4 -20.87 17.94 13.37
C VAL A 4 -19.40 17.97 13.82
N LYS A 5 -19.15 17.98 15.14
CA LYS A 5 -17.80 17.90 15.70
C LYS A 5 -17.16 16.55 15.37
N THR A 6 -17.87 15.44 15.53
CA THR A 6 -17.39 14.09 15.19
C THR A 6 -17.01 13.99 13.72
N LEU A 7 -17.88 14.42 12.80
CA LEU A 7 -17.60 14.40 11.35
C LEU A 7 -16.37 15.25 11.00
N LYS A 8 -16.18 16.38 11.67
CA LYS A 8 -15.01 17.24 11.48
C LYS A 8 -13.72 16.54 11.93
N ILE A 9 -13.73 15.89 13.10
CA ILE A 9 -12.59 15.12 13.62
C ILE A 9 -12.28 13.95 12.67
N SER A 10 -13.28 13.19 12.24
CA SER A 10 -13.08 12.08 11.29
C SER A 10 -12.46 12.55 9.98
N SER A 11 -12.89 13.68 9.41
CA SER A 11 -12.27 14.26 8.21
C SER A 11 -10.81 14.68 8.45
N TYR A 12 -10.50 15.32 9.58
CA TYR A 12 -9.10 15.65 9.91
C TYR A 12 -8.22 14.41 10.07
N PHE A 13 -8.74 13.37 10.73
CA PHE A 13 -8.04 12.10 10.88
C PHE A 13 -7.75 11.46 9.52
N LEU A 14 -8.73 11.44 8.60
CA LEU A 14 -8.50 10.94 7.23
C LEU A 14 -7.45 11.77 6.49
N LYS A 15 -7.48 13.10 6.58
CA LYS A 15 -6.48 13.97 5.95
C LYS A 15 -5.08 13.76 6.52
N PHE A 16 -4.99 13.51 7.82
CA PHE A 16 -3.73 13.15 8.48
C PHE A 16 -3.19 11.82 7.92
N LEU A 17 -4.01 10.77 7.85
CA LEU A 17 -3.63 9.49 7.26
C LEU A 17 -3.25 9.61 5.77
N MET A 18 -3.96 10.42 5.01
CA MET A 18 -3.61 10.74 3.62
C MET A 18 -2.23 11.39 3.52
N SER A 19 -1.93 12.35 4.40
CA SER A 19 -0.64 13.04 4.43
C SER A 19 0.51 12.09 4.76
N ILE A 20 0.31 11.18 5.73
CA ILE A 20 1.28 10.13 6.06
C ILE A 20 1.49 9.20 4.86
N SER A 21 0.40 8.73 4.25
CA SER A 21 0.48 7.80 3.11
C SER A 21 1.23 8.42 1.94
N PHE A 22 0.97 9.71 1.66
CA PHE A 22 1.68 10.48 0.65
C PHE A 22 3.17 10.62 0.97
N LEU A 23 3.51 11.01 2.21
CA LEU A 23 4.91 11.13 2.66
C LEU A 23 5.67 9.82 2.53
N ILE A 24 5.06 8.69 2.89
CA ILE A 24 5.68 7.37 2.77
C ILE A 24 5.90 7.02 1.30
N ALA A 25 4.88 7.16 0.45
CA ALA A 25 4.99 6.86 -0.99
C ALA A 25 6.07 7.73 -1.66
N PHE A 26 6.10 9.03 -1.34
CA PHE A 26 7.12 9.95 -1.83
C PHE A 26 8.52 9.59 -1.33
N SER A 27 8.67 9.26 -0.04
CA SER A 27 9.96 8.87 0.53
C SER A 27 10.51 7.59 -0.10
N LEU A 28 9.65 6.59 -0.36
CA LEU A 28 10.03 5.36 -1.05
C LEU A 28 10.46 5.63 -2.50
N ALA A 29 9.69 6.44 -3.23
CA ALA A 29 10.06 6.84 -4.59
C ALA A 29 11.40 7.61 -4.60
N PHE A 30 11.59 8.52 -3.65
CA PHE A 30 12.85 9.25 -3.48
C PHE A 30 14.03 8.31 -3.19
N ILE A 31 13.87 7.34 -2.28
CA ILE A 31 14.90 6.33 -1.99
C ILE A 31 15.28 5.59 -3.27
N TYR A 32 14.31 5.19 -4.09
CA TYR A 32 14.59 4.50 -5.35
C TYR A 32 15.44 5.36 -6.29
N PHE A 33 14.99 6.56 -6.63
CA PHE A 33 15.72 7.43 -7.56
C PHE A 33 17.07 7.87 -7.01
N HIS A 34 17.13 8.33 -5.77
CA HIS A 34 18.38 8.83 -5.18
C HIS A 34 19.39 7.69 -4.96
N SER A 35 18.95 6.44 -4.76
CA SER A 35 19.86 5.29 -4.68
C SER A 35 20.56 4.93 -5.99
N MET A 36 20.01 5.32 -7.13
CA MET A 36 20.65 5.13 -8.43
C MET A 36 21.83 6.07 -8.61
N PHE A 37 21.73 7.31 -8.10
CA PHE A 37 22.77 8.32 -8.21
C PHE A 37 23.80 8.23 -7.07
N TYR A 38 23.35 7.88 -5.85
CA TYR A 38 24.18 7.86 -4.64
C TYR A 38 24.07 6.53 -3.89
N PRO A 39 24.44 5.39 -4.50
CA PRO A 39 24.27 4.07 -3.89
C PRO A 39 25.00 3.94 -2.54
N LYS A 40 26.16 4.58 -2.38
CA LYS A 40 26.94 4.54 -1.13
C LYS A 40 26.17 5.04 0.10
N LYS A 41 25.21 5.96 -0.07
CA LYS A 41 24.38 6.48 1.04
C LYS A 41 23.36 5.48 1.56
N TYR A 42 23.18 4.35 0.87
CA TYR A 42 22.18 3.34 1.16
C TYR A 42 22.78 1.98 1.54
N SER A 43 24.07 1.92 1.88
CA SER A 43 24.76 0.67 2.29
C SER A 43 24.10 -0.02 3.48
N ASN A 44 23.43 0.76 4.34
CA ASN A 44 22.82 0.30 5.57
C ASN A 44 21.34 -0.09 5.39
N LEU A 45 20.79 0.11 4.18
CA LEU A 45 19.49 -0.42 3.82
C LEU A 45 19.62 -1.89 3.43
N ILE A 46 18.87 -2.73 4.12
CA ILE A 46 18.69 -4.12 3.75
C ILE A 46 17.23 -4.37 3.38
N VAL A 47 17.02 -5.47 2.69
CA VAL A 47 15.72 -6.05 2.43
C VAL A 47 15.62 -7.32 3.26
N ASN A 48 14.51 -7.51 3.98
CA ASN A 48 14.30 -8.73 4.75
C ASN A 48 13.64 -9.83 3.88
N LYS A 49 13.45 -11.03 4.45
CA LYS A 49 12.82 -12.16 3.74
C LYS A 49 11.35 -11.91 3.33
N GLU A 50 10.70 -10.92 3.92
CA GLU A 50 9.33 -10.47 3.60
C GLU A 50 9.34 -9.31 2.58
N ARG A 51 10.49 -9.00 2.00
CA ARG A 51 10.72 -7.88 1.07
C ARG A 51 10.47 -6.50 1.67
N ASN A 52 10.55 -6.37 2.99
CA ASN A 52 10.48 -5.07 3.66
C ASN A 52 11.86 -4.42 3.71
N ILE A 53 11.88 -3.10 3.57
CA ILE A 53 13.11 -2.30 3.68
C ILE A 53 13.36 -2.05 5.16
N GLN A 54 14.55 -2.41 5.63
CA GLN A 54 14.98 -2.19 7.00
C GLN A 54 16.29 -1.39 6.97
N TYR A 55 16.38 -0.39 7.85
CA TYR A 55 17.61 0.32 8.10
C TYR A 55 18.32 -0.32 9.29
N ILE A 56 19.54 -0.81 9.11
CA ILE A 56 20.36 -1.35 10.19
C ILE A 56 21.45 -0.34 10.53
N PHE A 57 21.49 0.09 11.78
CA PHE A 57 22.46 1.08 12.25
C PHE A 57 23.89 0.52 12.31
N ASP A 58 24.04 -0.74 12.68
CA ASP A 58 25.33 -1.38 12.98
C ASP A 58 25.97 -2.11 11.78
N ILE A 59 25.64 -1.71 10.55
CA ILE A 59 26.35 -2.21 9.35
C ILE A 59 27.57 -1.32 9.10
N GLU A 60 28.76 -1.86 9.38
CA GLU A 60 30.02 -1.18 9.03
C GLU A 60 30.18 -1.04 7.50
N LYS A 61 29.81 -2.07 6.73
CA LYS A 61 29.97 -2.08 5.27
C LYS A 61 29.15 -3.17 4.58
N ALA A 62 28.61 -2.85 3.40
CA ALA A 62 28.06 -3.86 2.50
C ALA A 62 29.18 -4.74 1.89
N PRO A 63 28.99 -6.06 1.77
CA PRO A 63 29.98 -6.98 1.21
C PRO A 63 30.28 -6.60 -0.24
N LYS A 64 31.55 -6.68 -0.64
CA LYS A 64 31.98 -6.37 -2.01
C LYS A 64 31.83 -7.56 -2.95
N THR A 65 32.18 -8.75 -2.45
CA THR A 65 32.27 -10.00 -3.21
C THR A 65 31.18 -11.00 -2.78
N TYR A 66 30.87 -11.96 -3.64
CA TYR A 66 29.91 -13.02 -3.29
C TYR A 66 30.43 -13.86 -2.10
N LYS A 67 31.74 -14.14 -2.06
CA LYS A 67 32.37 -14.90 -0.97
C LYS A 67 32.24 -14.20 0.37
N GLU A 68 32.47 -12.88 0.43
CA GLU A 68 32.26 -12.09 1.65
C GLU A 68 30.80 -12.16 2.13
N TRP A 69 29.86 -12.06 1.20
CA TRP A 69 28.44 -12.17 1.52
C TRP A 69 28.08 -13.56 2.04
N GLU A 70 28.56 -14.61 1.40
CA GLU A 70 28.30 -16.00 1.77
C GLU A 70 28.85 -16.36 3.17
N SER A 71 29.99 -15.77 3.55
CA SER A 71 30.57 -15.90 4.90
C SER A 71 29.93 -15.01 5.97
N SER A 72 29.03 -14.10 5.59
CA SER A 72 28.37 -13.16 6.51
C SER A 72 27.00 -13.67 6.99
N ASN A 73 26.24 -12.83 7.68
CA ASN A 73 24.84 -13.08 8.05
C ASN A 73 23.88 -13.18 6.85
N LYS A 74 24.40 -13.16 5.61
CA LYS A 74 23.64 -13.29 4.34
C LYS A 74 22.48 -12.30 4.23
N LEU A 75 22.68 -11.07 4.72
CA LEU A 75 21.71 -9.98 4.61
C LEU A 75 21.56 -9.55 3.14
N PHE A 76 20.36 -9.10 2.76
CA PHE A 76 20.10 -8.62 1.40
C PHE A 76 20.32 -7.12 1.33
N TYR A 77 21.52 -6.70 0.94
CA TYR A 77 21.88 -5.28 0.88
C TYR A 77 21.17 -4.63 -0.30
N TYR A 78 20.35 -3.61 -0.02
CA TYR A 78 19.56 -2.91 -1.05
C TYR A 78 20.44 -2.38 -2.19
N VAL A 79 21.65 -1.91 -1.88
CA VAL A 79 22.60 -1.39 -2.88
C VAL A 79 23.08 -2.45 -3.87
N LYS A 80 23.18 -3.71 -3.44
CA LYS A 80 23.64 -4.84 -4.27
C LYS A 80 22.51 -5.48 -5.08
N LEU A 81 21.25 -5.08 -4.83
CA LEU A 81 20.13 -5.55 -5.64
C LEU A 81 20.25 -5.06 -7.09
N ASP A 82 19.85 -5.92 -8.03
CA ASP A 82 19.65 -5.51 -9.41
C ASP A 82 18.51 -4.48 -9.53
N ASN A 83 18.47 -3.77 -10.66
CA ASN A 83 17.50 -2.69 -10.85
C ASN A 83 16.06 -3.20 -10.84
N TYR A 84 15.81 -4.41 -11.33
CA TYR A 84 14.49 -5.02 -11.33
C TYR A 84 14.03 -5.35 -9.90
N SER A 85 14.87 -5.95 -9.05
CA SER A 85 14.53 -6.22 -7.65
C SER A 85 14.29 -4.92 -6.88
N LYS A 86 15.15 -3.91 -7.06
CA LYS A 86 14.94 -2.56 -6.46
C LYS A 86 13.60 -1.98 -6.87
N PHE A 87 13.30 -2.02 -8.18
CA PHE A 87 12.04 -1.53 -8.73
C PHE A 87 10.86 -2.28 -8.11
N SER A 88 10.85 -3.61 -8.19
CA SER A 88 9.76 -4.46 -7.70
C SER A 88 9.48 -4.22 -6.21
N ILE A 89 10.51 -4.15 -5.37
CA ILE A 89 10.36 -3.97 -3.92
C ILE A 89 9.78 -2.60 -3.55
N ILE A 90 10.26 -1.53 -4.21
CA ILE A 90 9.82 -0.15 -3.93
C ILE A 90 8.45 0.10 -4.53
N TRP A 91 8.28 -0.15 -5.83
CA TRP A 91 7.08 0.26 -6.56
C TRP A 91 5.85 -0.53 -6.16
N THR A 92 6.00 -1.77 -5.71
CA THR A 92 4.91 -2.53 -5.08
C THR A 92 4.36 -1.80 -3.85
N LYS A 93 5.23 -1.24 -3.00
CA LYS A 93 4.84 -0.48 -1.81
C LYS A 93 4.25 0.88 -2.19
N VAL A 94 4.88 1.60 -3.12
CA VAL A 94 4.36 2.88 -3.64
C VAL A 94 2.95 2.71 -4.20
N ALA A 95 2.71 1.68 -5.02
CA ALA A 95 1.39 1.37 -5.55
C ALA A 95 0.38 1.10 -4.43
N THR A 96 0.76 0.31 -3.42
CA THR A 96 -0.10 -0.02 -2.27
C THR A 96 -0.50 1.23 -1.49
N PHE A 97 0.46 2.10 -1.13
CA PHE A 97 0.18 3.36 -0.44
C PHE A 97 -0.62 4.34 -1.29
N THR A 98 -0.41 4.36 -2.60
CA THR A 98 -1.17 5.19 -3.55
C THR A 98 -2.64 4.77 -3.60
N ILE A 99 -2.92 3.47 -3.72
CA ILE A 99 -4.31 3.00 -3.74
C ILE A 99 -4.97 3.22 -2.38
N PHE A 100 -4.25 2.98 -1.28
CA PHE A 100 -4.74 3.29 0.06
C PHE A 100 -5.08 4.79 0.23
N PHE A 101 -4.24 5.69 -0.27
CA PHE A 101 -4.52 7.13 -0.31
C PHE A 101 -5.82 7.45 -1.05
N ILE A 102 -6.07 6.82 -2.21
CA ILE A 102 -7.30 7.03 -2.98
C ILE A 102 -8.52 6.54 -2.19
N VAL A 103 -8.41 5.40 -1.50
CA VAL A 103 -9.48 4.89 -0.62
C VAL A 103 -9.79 5.88 0.50
N LEU A 104 -8.78 6.42 1.19
CA LEU A 104 -8.96 7.46 2.22
C LEU A 104 -9.63 8.73 1.67
N PHE A 105 -9.23 9.14 0.47
CA PHE A 105 -9.84 10.28 -0.22
C PHE A 105 -11.33 10.06 -0.52
N LEU A 106 -11.73 8.84 -0.91
CA LEU A 106 -13.13 8.50 -1.12
C LEU A 106 -13.92 8.50 0.20
N PHE A 107 -13.35 8.02 1.31
CA PHE A 107 -13.99 8.14 2.63
C PHE A 107 -14.20 9.60 3.05
N ASP A 108 -13.21 10.48 2.82
CA ASP A 108 -13.37 11.90 3.12
C ASP A 108 -14.48 12.54 2.26
N LYS A 109 -14.66 12.07 1.02
CA LYS A 109 -15.83 12.45 0.20
C LYS A 109 -17.15 11.96 0.79
N ILE A 110 -17.21 10.72 1.30
CA ILE A 110 -18.41 10.20 1.98
C ILE A 110 -18.77 11.10 3.18
N ILE A 111 -17.78 11.46 4.01
CA ILE A 111 -17.98 12.37 5.14
C ILE A 111 -18.48 13.73 4.66
N ARG A 112 -17.92 14.29 3.58
CA ARG A 112 -18.40 15.58 3.05
C ARG A 112 -19.83 15.51 2.54
N ASN A 113 -20.23 14.39 1.93
CA ASN A 113 -21.61 14.21 1.46
C ASN A 113 -22.63 14.15 2.60
N THR A 114 -22.25 13.76 3.83
CA THR A 114 -23.17 13.81 4.99
C THR A 114 -23.71 15.21 5.28
N LYS A 115 -23.10 16.25 4.72
CA LYS A 115 -23.56 17.65 4.86
C LYS A 115 -24.60 18.07 3.82
N ASN A 116 -24.81 17.28 2.75
CA ASN A 116 -25.75 17.56 1.66
C ASN A 116 -26.79 16.44 1.56
N PHE A 117 -27.95 16.65 2.16
CA PHE A 117 -28.99 15.63 2.36
C PHE A 117 -29.70 15.18 1.07
N ASP A 118 -29.84 16.06 0.07
CA ASP A 118 -30.65 15.78 -1.11
C ASP A 118 -30.14 14.62 -1.94
N LEU A 119 -28.82 14.56 -2.12
CA LEU A 119 -28.13 13.56 -2.94
C LEU A 119 -27.24 12.61 -2.11
N PHE A 120 -27.47 12.54 -0.81
CA PHE A 120 -26.64 11.78 0.14
C PHE A 120 -26.50 10.31 -0.28
N PHE A 121 -27.61 9.61 -0.46
CA PHE A 121 -27.62 8.18 -0.76
C PHE A 121 -26.98 7.89 -2.12
N GLN A 122 -27.48 8.50 -3.19
CA GLN A 122 -26.98 8.27 -4.54
C GLN A 122 -25.48 8.56 -4.68
N LYS A 123 -25.00 9.69 -4.12
CA LYS A 123 -23.57 10.03 -4.15
C LYS A 123 -22.73 9.03 -3.35
N ASN A 124 -23.20 8.58 -2.19
CA ASN A 124 -22.46 7.64 -1.36
C ASN A 124 -22.47 6.21 -1.93
N ILE A 125 -23.55 5.75 -2.56
CA ILE A 125 -23.57 4.48 -3.31
C ILE A 125 -22.49 4.48 -4.39
N ARG A 126 -22.37 5.58 -5.16
CA ARG A 126 -21.33 5.71 -6.19
C ARG A 126 -19.92 5.67 -5.58
N LEU A 127 -19.71 6.32 -4.44
CA LEU A 127 -18.41 6.29 -3.74
C LEU A 127 -18.10 4.89 -3.19
N ILE A 128 -19.06 4.22 -2.57
CA ILE A 128 -18.92 2.85 -2.05
C ILE A 128 -18.56 1.88 -3.20
N ASN A 129 -19.22 2.00 -4.36
CA ASN A 129 -18.88 1.20 -5.53
C ASN A 129 -17.44 1.42 -6.01
N ASN A 130 -16.95 2.67 -5.97
CA ASN A 130 -15.55 2.95 -6.29
C ASN A 130 -14.60 2.36 -5.25
N ILE A 131 -14.93 2.44 -3.95
CA ILE A 131 -14.16 1.80 -2.88
C ILE A 131 -14.11 0.28 -3.10
N LEU A 132 -15.23 -0.37 -3.39
CA LEU A 132 -15.29 -1.81 -3.70
C LEU A 132 -14.36 -2.17 -4.86
N LYS A 133 -14.42 -1.44 -5.98
CA LYS A 133 -13.52 -1.67 -7.12
C LYS A 133 -12.06 -1.55 -6.74
N LEU A 134 -11.69 -0.55 -5.93
CA LEU A 134 -10.32 -0.36 -5.48
C LEU A 134 -9.85 -1.44 -4.51
N ILE A 135 -10.71 -1.90 -3.61
CA ILE A 135 -10.40 -3.00 -2.67
C ILE A 135 -10.22 -4.31 -3.43
N ILE A 136 -11.07 -4.60 -4.42
CA ILE A 136 -10.92 -5.77 -5.30
C ILE A 136 -9.63 -5.67 -6.12
N LEU A 137 -9.33 -4.49 -6.69
CA LEU A 137 -8.09 -4.26 -7.41
C LEU A 137 -6.87 -4.47 -6.50
N LEU A 138 -6.90 -3.98 -5.25
CA LEU A 138 -5.86 -4.20 -4.25
C LEU A 138 -5.71 -5.68 -3.90
N PHE A 139 -6.82 -6.41 -3.77
CA PHE A 139 -6.81 -7.84 -3.52
C PHE A 139 -6.12 -8.59 -4.65
N LEU A 140 -6.53 -8.34 -5.90
CA LEU A 140 -5.92 -8.95 -7.09
C LEU A 140 -4.46 -8.54 -7.23
N PHE A 141 -4.14 -7.27 -7.00
CA PHE A 141 -2.76 -6.78 -7.04
C PHE A 141 -1.89 -7.49 -5.99
N ASN A 142 -2.34 -7.58 -4.74
CA ASN A 142 -1.60 -8.30 -3.69
C ASN A 142 -1.50 -9.80 -4.00
N PHE A 143 -2.54 -10.39 -4.56
CA PHE A 143 -2.54 -11.79 -4.98
C PHE A 143 -1.48 -12.05 -6.06
N VAL A 144 -1.44 -11.22 -7.11
CA VAL A 144 -0.46 -11.34 -8.19
C VAL A 144 0.96 -11.08 -7.67
N VAL A 145 1.18 -9.98 -6.97
CA VAL A 145 2.51 -9.60 -6.46
C VAL A 145 3.07 -10.64 -5.49
N LYS A 146 2.25 -11.14 -4.57
CA LYS A 146 2.69 -12.13 -3.58
C LYS A 146 2.79 -13.53 -4.21
N GLY A 147 1.86 -13.88 -5.09
CA GLY A 147 1.83 -15.17 -5.79
C GLY A 147 2.92 -15.37 -6.84
N TYR A 148 3.28 -14.29 -7.55
CA TYR A 148 4.36 -14.25 -8.56
C TYR A 148 5.54 -13.43 -8.05
N SER A 149 6.04 -13.79 -6.86
CA SER A 149 7.14 -13.06 -6.26
C SER A 149 8.49 -13.54 -6.83
N ASP A 150 8.92 -12.93 -7.94
CA ASP A 150 10.21 -13.21 -8.60
C ASP A 150 11.37 -13.20 -7.60
N PRO A 151 12.31 -14.16 -7.65
CA PRO A 151 13.43 -14.23 -6.73
C PRO A 151 14.22 -12.91 -6.73
N ILE A 152 14.65 -12.49 -5.53
CA ILE A 152 15.49 -11.30 -5.40
C ILE A 152 16.88 -11.63 -5.95
N SER A 153 17.40 -10.74 -6.79
CA SER A 153 18.74 -10.89 -7.37
C SER A 153 19.72 -9.85 -6.82
N MET A 154 20.93 -10.30 -6.50
CA MET A 154 22.06 -9.43 -6.16
C MET A 154 23.16 -9.54 -7.21
N VAL A 155 23.83 -8.42 -7.48
CA VAL A 155 24.98 -8.34 -8.40
C VAL A 155 26.22 -7.95 -7.61
N PHE A 156 27.26 -8.77 -7.71
CA PHE A 156 28.56 -8.54 -7.09
C PHE A 156 29.61 -8.15 -8.13
N GLU A 157 30.59 -7.35 -7.72
CA GLU A 157 31.61 -6.78 -8.63
C GLU A 157 32.57 -7.85 -9.18
N ASP A 158 32.80 -8.91 -8.41
CA ASP A 158 33.73 -10.00 -8.73
C ASP A 158 33.23 -10.93 -9.85
N SER A 159 31.92 -11.04 -10.01
CA SER A 159 31.29 -11.98 -10.93
C SER A 159 30.53 -11.29 -12.04
N GLY A 160 30.05 -10.04 -11.83
CA GLY A 160 29.24 -9.28 -12.79
C GLY A 160 27.92 -9.96 -13.18
N LYS A 161 27.63 -11.12 -12.61
CA LYS A 161 26.47 -11.96 -12.91
C LYS A 161 25.46 -11.84 -11.77
N PRO A 162 24.15 -11.81 -12.09
CA PRO A 162 23.11 -11.86 -11.09
C PRO A 162 23.16 -13.19 -10.34
N HIS A 163 23.31 -13.13 -9.02
CA HIS A 163 23.14 -14.27 -8.13
C HIS A 163 21.72 -14.22 -7.57
N PHE A 164 20.98 -15.30 -7.78
CA PHE A 164 19.59 -15.40 -7.35
C PHE A 164 19.50 -15.96 -5.94
N ILE A 165 18.65 -15.35 -5.13
CA ILE A 165 18.23 -15.94 -3.87
C ILE A 165 16.80 -16.43 -4.01
N THR A 166 16.61 -17.72 -3.80
CA THR A 166 15.35 -18.43 -4.03
C THR A 166 14.47 -18.53 -2.78
N SER A 167 14.93 -18.05 -1.61
CA SER A 167 14.15 -18.11 -0.37
C SER A 167 13.46 -16.79 -0.05
N GLY A 168 12.13 -16.83 0.04
CA GLY A 168 11.28 -15.71 0.45
C GLY A 168 10.21 -16.19 1.43
N ARG A 169 9.68 -15.29 2.24
CA ARG A 169 8.52 -15.55 3.09
C ARG A 169 7.32 -14.79 2.55
N ILE A 170 6.23 -15.50 2.27
CA ILE A 170 4.96 -14.90 1.86
C ILE A 170 4.00 -14.95 3.04
N THR A 171 3.40 -13.81 3.39
CA THR A 171 2.29 -13.74 4.34
C THR A 171 0.96 -13.65 3.62
N PHE A 172 0.00 -14.47 4.06
CA PHE A 172 -1.32 -14.61 3.43
C PHE A 172 -2.44 -13.86 4.17
N ASP A 173 -2.10 -13.00 5.14
CA ASP A 173 -3.08 -12.25 5.95
C ASP A 173 -4.09 -11.45 5.08
N PHE A 174 -3.65 -11.04 3.89
CA PHE A 174 -4.48 -10.35 2.91
C PHE A 174 -5.68 -11.18 2.42
N LEU A 175 -5.59 -12.52 2.45
CA LEU A 175 -6.70 -13.43 2.12
C LEU A 175 -7.86 -13.36 3.12
N ILE A 176 -7.63 -12.83 4.31
CA ILE A 176 -8.66 -12.66 5.34
C ILE A 176 -9.20 -11.23 5.30
N TYR A 177 -8.31 -10.24 5.35
CA TYR A 177 -8.73 -8.84 5.52
C TYR A 177 -9.45 -8.26 4.30
N TYR A 178 -9.03 -8.57 3.07
CA TYR A 178 -9.68 -8.02 1.88
C TYR A 178 -11.09 -8.58 1.66
N PRO A 179 -11.34 -9.90 1.73
CA PRO A 179 -12.70 -10.42 1.62
C PRO A 179 -13.65 -9.86 2.69
N LEU A 180 -13.19 -9.74 3.94
CA LEU A 180 -13.99 -9.12 5.00
C LEU A 180 -14.35 -7.66 4.66
N ALA A 181 -13.38 -6.88 4.16
CA ALA A 181 -13.64 -5.51 3.72
C ALA A 181 -14.62 -5.46 2.53
N ILE A 182 -14.50 -6.37 1.55
CA ILE A 182 -15.40 -6.47 0.41
C ILE A 182 -16.83 -6.76 0.88
N ILE A 183 -17.02 -7.76 1.74
CA ILE A 183 -18.32 -8.12 2.31
C ILE A 183 -18.91 -6.91 3.03
N PHE A 184 -18.12 -6.26 3.90
CA PHE A 184 -18.55 -5.07 4.63
C PHE A 184 -19.04 -3.95 3.69
N PHE A 185 -18.26 -3.60 2.66
CA PHE A 185 -18.65 -2.54 1.72
C PHE A 185 -19.84 -2.94 0.84
N TYR A 186 -20.01 -4.22 0.55
CA TYR A 186 -21.18 -4.72 -0.17
C TYR A 186 -22.44 -4.57 0.69
N THR A 187 -22.40 -5.00 1.95
CA THR A 187 -23.50 -4.78 2.91
C THR A 187 -23.80 -3.30 3.08
N LEU A 188 -22.76 -2.46 3.23
CA LEU A 188 -22.92 -1.01 3.36
C LEU A 188 -23.62 -0.41 2.13
N ARG A 189 -23.27 -0.87 0.93
CA ARG A 189 -23.94 -0.44 -0.31
C ARG A 189 -25.43 -0.76 -0.28
N GLU A 190 -25.80 -1.98 0.10
CA GLU A 190 -27.21 -2.40 0.17
C GLU A 190 -28.00 -1.60 1.20
N VAL A 191 -27.41 -1.32 2.37
CA VAL A 191 -28.03 -0.45 3.39
C VAL A 191 -28.31 0.95 2.82
N PHE A 192 -27.37 1.53 2.09
CA PHE A 192 -27.56 2.84 1.46
C PHE A 192 -28.60 2.81 0.33
N LYS A 193 -28.64 1.74 -0.45
CA LYS A 193 -29.63 1.55 -1.51
C LYS A 193 -31.04 1.46 -0.91
N ARG A 194 -31.24 0.64 0.12
CA ARG A 194 -32.54 0.53 0.80
C ARG A 194 -32.95 1.84 1.46
N GLY A 195 -31.99 2.58 2.04
CA GLY A 195 -32.24 3.92 2.56
C GLY A 195 -32.70 4.92 1.49
N GLN A 196 -32.21 4.80 0.26
CA GLN A 196 -32.67 5.60 -0.87
C GLN A 196 -34.10 5.25 -1.29
N GLU A 197 -34.41 3.95 -1.40
CA GLU A 197 -35.75 3.46 -1.76
C GLU A 197 -36.79 3.96 -0.74
N LEU A 198 -36.51 3.83 0.55
CA LEU A 198 -37.39 4.34 1.63
C LEU A 198 -37.57 5.86 1.58
N LYS A 199 -36.52 6.61 1.22
CA LYS A 199 -36.64 8.06 1.03
C LYS A 199 -37.58 8.37 -0.14
N GLN A 200 -37.43 7.68 -1.27
CA GLN A 200 -38.28 7.87 -2.45
C GLN A 200 -39.73 7.48 -2.19
N GLU A 201 -39.97 6.37 -1.48
CA GLU A 201 -41.32 5.96 -1.06
C GLU A 201 -41.98 7.02 -0.17
N ASN A 202 -41.26 7.57 0.82
CA ASN A 202 -41.77 8.63 1.67
C ASN A 202 -42.03 9.93 0.90
N ASP A 203 -41.12 10.34 0.01
CA ASP A 203 -41.26 11.53 -0.83
C ASP A 203 -42.45 11.44 -1.82
N LEU A 204 -42.94 10.22 -2.12
CA LEU A 204 -44.13 9.98 -2.94
C LEU A 204 -45.43 9.90 -2.14
N THR A 205 -45.33 9.69 -0.82
CA THR A 205 -46.48 9.46 0.08
C THR A 205 -46.91 10.72 0.82
N ILE A 206 -45.97 11.66 1.05
CA ILE A 206 -46.18 12.96 1.70
C ILE A 206 -46.38 14.04 0.63
#